data_AF-F0SWP8-F1
#
_entry.id   AF-F0SWP8-F1
#
_cell.length_a   1.000
_cell.length_b   1.000
_cell.length_c   1.000
_cell.angle_alpha   90.00
_cell.angle_beta   90.00
_cell.angle_gamma   90.00
#
_symmetry.space_group_name_H-M   'P 1'
#
loop_
_entity.id
_entity.type
_entity.pdbx_description
1 polymer ?
#
loop_
_entity_poly.entity_id
_entity_poly.type
_entity_poly.pdbx_seq_one_letter_code
_entity_poly.pdbx_strand_id
1 'polypeptide(L)' 'MRTDFVEAATLEIYRFVPPALLPDNIGELHFDEFLALLARARYIEEVEEDIVARAISKVFSE' A
#
# COMPACT_ATOMS: atom_id res chain seq x y z
N MET A 1 8.45 18.03 -6.03
CA MET A 1 7.02 17.99 -5.64
C MET A 1 6.22 16.91 -6.36
N ARG A 2 6.01 16.97 -7.70
CA ARG A 2 5.31 15.87 -8.42
C ARG A 2 6.15 14.59 -8.49
N THR A 3 7.46 14.71 -8.63
CA THR A 3 8.41 13.57 -8.60
C THR A 3 8.41 12.90 -7.22
N ASP A 4 8.45 13.70 -6.15
CA ASP A 4 8.48 13.22 -4.76
C ASP A 4 7.23 12.42 -4.41
N PHE A 5 6.05 12.86 -4.90
CA PHE A 5 4.80 12.10 -4.73
C PHE A 5 4.84 10.76 -5.45
N VAL A 6 5.26 10.74 -6.73
CA VAL A 6 5.29 9.49 -7.53
C VAL A 6 6.28 8.50 -6.92
N GLU A 7 7.45 8.98 -6.46
CA GLU A 7 8.45 8.13 -5.80
C GLU A 7 7.92 7.55 -4.49
N ALA A 8 7.35 8.37 -3.61
CA ALA A 8 6.75 7.91 -2.36
C ALA A 8 5.61 6.91 -2.59
N ALA A 9 4.70 7.21 -3.51
CA ALA A 9 3.59 6.32 -3.85
C ALA A 9 4.08 5.00 -4.48
N THR A 10 5.15 5.02 -5.28
CA THR A 10 5.75 3.81 -5.85
C THR A 10 6.33 2.91 -4.76
N LEU A 11 7.03 3.49 -3.78
CA LEU A 11 7.55 2.74 -2.63
C LEU A 11 6.42 2.13 -1.80
N GLU A 12 5.34 2.87 -1.57
CA GLU A 12 4.15 2.41 -0.86
C GLU A 12 3.48 1.23 -1.58
N ILE A 13 3.31 1.35 -2.91
CA ILE A 13 2.79 0.27 -3.76
C ILE A 13 3.65 -0.99 -3.65
N TYR A 14 4.96 -0.88 -3.81
CA TYR A 14 5.86 -2.04 -3.68
C TYR A 14 5.90 -2.64 -2.28
N ARG A 15 5.61 -1.84 -1.25
CA ARG A 15 5.58 -2.30 0.13
C ARG A 15 4.36 -3.14 0.44
N PHE A 16 3.17 -2.68 0.03
CA PHE A 16 1.91 -3.24 0.51
C PHE A 16 1.14 -4.05 -0.54
N VAL A 17 1.31 -3.80 -1.83
CA VAL A 17 0.61 -4.59 -2.85
C VAL A 17 1.32 -5.95 -3.01
N PRO A 18 0.60 -7.08 -2.88
CA PRO A 18 1.18 -8.40 -3.08
C PRO A 18 1.85 -8.52 -4.44
N PRO A 19 3.03 -9.16 -4.55
CA PRO A 19 3.76 -9.27 -5.82
C PRO A 19 2.93 -9.85 -6.98
N ALA A 20 1.99 -10.76 -6.69
CA ALA A 20 1.10 -11.35 -7.68
C ALA A 20 0.06 -10.37 -8.27
N LEU A 21 -0.14 -9.20 -7.64
CA LEU A 21 -1.08 -8.16 -8.05
C LEU A 21 -0.36 -6.92 -8.58
N LEU A 22 0.98 -6.90 -8.57
CA LEU A 22 1.77 -5.83 -9.16
C LEU A 22 1.79 -5.99 -10.69
N PRO A 23 1.70 -4.88 -11.44
CA PRO A 23 1.94 -4.90 -12.87
C PRO A 23 3.43 -5.10 -13.16
N ASP A 24 3.75 -5.58 -14.36
CA ASP A 24 5.13 -5.82 -14.80
C ASP A 24 5.97 -4.54 -14.80
N ASN A 25 5.36 -3.39 -15.11
CA ASN A 25 6.01 -2.08 -15.07
C ASN A 25 5.07 -0.96 -14.59
N ILE A 26 5.30 -0.45 -13.36
CA ILE A 26 4.52 0.67 -12.81
C ILE A 26 4.73 1.97 -13.59
N GLY A 27 5.91 2.17 -14.18
CA GLY A 27 6.25 3.40 -14.92
C GLY A 27 5.48 3.58 -16.24
N GLU A 28 4.84 2.52 -16.73
CA GLU A 28 4.02 2.54 -17.95
C GLU A 28 2.53 2.76 -17.68
N LEU A 29 2.11 2.77 -16.41
CA LEU A 29 0.71 2.96 -16.05
C LEU A 29 0.20 4.35 -16.40
N HIS A 30 -1.06 4.42 -16.82
CA HIS A 30 -1.79 5.67 -16.81
C HIS A 30 -1.98 6.16 -15.36
N PHE A 31 -2.18 7.48 -15.21
CA PHE A 31 -2.19 8.09 -13.89
C PHE A 31 -3.35 7.59 -13.00
N ASP A 32 -4.50 7.27 -13.59
CA ASP A 32 -5.65 6.67 -12.92
C ASP A 32 -5.37 5.22 -12.48
N GLU A 33 -4.71 4.42 -13.31
CA GLU A 33 -4.27 3.07 -12.96
C GLU A 33 -3.26 3.09 -11.81
N PHE A 34 -2.31 4.03 -11.86
CA PHE A 34 -1.35 4.26 -10.78
C PHE A 34 -2.05 4.63 -9.46
N LEU A 35 -3.02 5.55 -9.51
CA LEU A 35 -3.80 5.95 -8.32
C LEU A 35 -4.65 4.80 -7.78
N ALA A 36 -5.24 3.97 -8.64
CA ALA A 36 -5.98 2.79 -8.21
C ALA A 36 -5.07 1.78 -7.51
N LEU A 37 -3.84 1.60 -8.01
CA LEU A 37 -2.84 0.74 -7.39
C LEU A 37 -2.38 1.29 -6.04
N LEU A 38 -2.14 2.60 -5.93
CA LEU A 38 -1.85 3.28 -4.67
C LEU A 38 -2.99 3.12 -3.65
N ALA A 39 -4.24 3.29 -4.09
CA ALA A 39 -5.40 3.11 -3.22
C ALA A 39 -5.49 1.68 -2.66
N ARG A 40 -5.14 0.67 -3.47
CA ARG A 40 -5.04 -0.73 -2.99
C ARG A 40 -3.93 -0.90 -1.96
N ALA A 41 -2.76 -0.29 -2.18
CA ALA A 41 -1.66 -0.32 -1.22
C ALA A 41 -2.12 0.20 0.16
N ARG A 42 -2.77 1.36 0.20
CA ARG A 42 -3.30 1.99 1.43
C ARG A 42 -4.35 1.14 2.14
N TYR A 43 -5.25 0.55 1.37
CA TYR A 43 -6.27 -0.32 1.95
C TYR A 43 -5.63 -1.55 2.62
N ILE A 44 -4.57 -2.11 2.02
CA ILE A 44 -3.86 -3.24 2.60
C ILE A 44 -3.10 -2.82 3.87
N GLU A 45 -2.42 -1.67 3.84
CA GLU A 45 -1.77 -1.09 5.02
C GLU A 45 -2.78 -0.91 6.17
N GLU A 46 -3.94 -0.31 5.92
CA GLU A 46 -5.01 -0.15 6.91
C GLU A 46 -5.45 -1.49 7.50
N VAL A 47 -5.64 -2.51 6.66
CA VAL A 47 -6.01 -3.86 7.12
C VAL A 47 -4.90 -4.48 8.00
N GLU A 48 -3.63 -4.29 7.66
CA GLU A 48 -2.49 -4.77 8.45
C GLU A 48 -2.41 -4.07 9.81
N GLU A 49 -2.55 -2.74 9.83
CA GLU A 49 -2.60 -1.95 11.07
C GLU A 49 -3.71 -2.44 11.99
N ASP A 50 -4.89 -2.69 11.43
CA ASP A 50 -6.06 -3.22 12.14
C ASP A 50 -5.80 -4.60 12.76
N ILE A 51 -5.14 -5.49 12.01
CA ILE A 51 -4.75 -6.82 12.50
C ILE A 51 -3.79 -6.68 13.67
N VAL A 52 -2.77 -5.83 13.54
CA VAL A 52 -1.77 -5.60 14.59
C VAL A 52 -2.42 -4.98 15.82
N ALA A 53 -3.27 -3.96 15.66
CA ALA A 53 -3.98 -3.31 16.76
C ALA A 53 -4.86 -4.31 17.54
N ARG A 54 -5.61 -5.17 16.84
CA ARG A 54 -6.39 -6.24 17.48
C ARG A 54 -5.50 -7.26 18.20
N ALA A 55 -4.35 -7.62 17.63
CA ALA A 55 -3.41 -8.54 18.26
C ALA A 55 -2.81 -7.95 19.54
N ILE A 56 -2.38 -6.69 19.50
CA ILE A 56 -1.87 -5.95 20.68
C ILE A 56 -2.95 -5.89 21.75
N SER A 57 -4.16 -5.43 21.40
CA SER A 57 -5.28 -5.38 22.33
C SER A 57 -5.48 -6.73 23.01
N LYS A 58 -5.55 -7.84 22.24
CA LYS A 58 -5.72 -9.19 22.79
C LYS A 58 -4.60 -9.62 23.76
N VAL A 59 -3.35 -9.25 23.50
CA VAL A 59 -2.19 -9.64 24.32
C VAL A 59 -2.09 -8.82 25.61
N PHE A 60 -2.45 -7.54 25.57
CA PHE A 60 -2.26 -6.59 26.67
C PHE A 60 -3.57 -6.16 27.36
N SER A 61 -4.66 -6.91 27.18
CA SER A 61 -5.97 -6.65 27.83
C SER A 61 -6.04 -7.03 29.32
N GLU A 62 -4.90 -7.24 29.99
CA GLU A 62 -4.83 -7.50 31.44
C GLU A 62 -4.59 -6.22 32.24
#